data_AF-A0A966YIW6-F1
#
_entry.id   AF-A0A966YIW6-F1
#
_cell.length_a   1.000
_cell.length_b   1.000
_cell.length_c   1.000
_cell.angle_alpha   90.00
_cell.angle_beta   90.00
_cell.angle_gamma   90.00
#
_symmetry.space_group_name_H-M   'P 1'
#
loop_
_entity.id
_entity.type
_entity.pdbx_description
1 polymer ?
#
loop_
_entity_poly.entity_id
_entity_poly.type
_entity_poly.pdbx_seq_one_letter_code
_entity_poly.pdbx_strand_id
1 'polypeptide(L)'
;AGVAPNTLATSGGGTAFTATWSQLTPNQTTTLTFQAIVDANVTSGQAITNTATTKWTSLPGDPGQITPNSTIAYERTGSGSTSQGELNNYTTSDSATVTVAKPTVAKTLVSTSIISAANSNNQAVIGELATYKIVVTIPQGRTPVAQLIDRMNPGLAYVGQGAPVNSNPAVLSVPGLTNPPGRNSNGTVVTWDLGDIVNTDTDSSTDETITFFVETVVLNVNNNISGTRPNNRARLYWENGSNWSNNAQNRQVAVIEPKLAATKTVSVGGFGGNPGDPVTYTIVIEQAAASDTDAFGATLTDTLPPEIASPALTSVVDTAGLVTAANFQLAGSTISTTTPFDFAKNPAGRTITLTVTGTLQGPFTPS
;
A
#
# COMPACT_ATOMS: atom_id res chain seq x y z
N ALA A 1 47.41 0.44 -16.34
CA ALA A 1 48.52 -0.50 -16.15
C ALA A 1 48.86 -1.18 -17.48
N GLY A 2 50.05 -1.77 -17.64
CA GLY A 2 50.46 -2.40 -18.90
C GLY A 2 51.22 -1.48 -19.84
N VAL A 3 51.17 -1.73 -21.16
CA VAL A 3 51.92 -0.96 -22.16
C VAL A 3 51.32 0.44 -22.31
N ALA A 4 52.12 1.49 -22.10
CA ALA A 4 51.66 2.87 -22.26
C ALA A 4 51.33 3.16 -23.74
N PRO A 5 50.27 3.93 -24.02
CA PRO A 5 49.98 4.39 -25.38
C PRO A 5 51.05 5.35 -25.88
N ASN A 6 51.29 5.33 -27.20
CA ASN A 6 52.12 6.32 -27.88
C ASN A 6 51.50 7.71 -27.81
N THR A 7 50.17 7.81 -27.95
CA THR A 7 49.43 9.04 -27.71
C THR A 7 48.18 8.76 -26.88
N LEU A 8 47.86 9.69 -25.98
CA LEU A 8 46.58 9.73 -25.27
C LEU A 8 46.06 11.16 -25.39
N ALA A 9 45.02 11.35 -26.20
CA ALA A 9 44.45 12.66 -26.47
C ALA A 9 42.99 12.67 -26.04
N THR A 10 42.58 13.72 -25.32
CA THR A 10 41.16 13.99 -25.09
C THR A 10 40.53 14.53 -26.36
N SER A 11 39.26 14.20 -26.58
CA SER A 11 38.47 14.61 -27.72
C SER A 11 37.05 14.96 -27.27
N GLY A 12 36.23 15.50 -28.19
CA GLY A 12 34.83 15.80 -27.89
C GLY A 12 34.65 16.78 -26.72
N GLY A 13 35.54 17.76 -26.57
CA GLY A 13 35.49 18.72 -25.47
C GLY A 13 35.75 18.12 -24.08
N GLY A 14 36.45 16.98 -24.00
CA GLY A 14 36.77 16.29 -22.75
C GLY A 14 35.84 15.14 -22.39
N THR A 15 34.84 14.85 -23.23
CA THR A 15 33.88 13.74 -23.03
C THR A 15 34.34 12.41 -23.61
N ALA A 16 35.45 12.40 -24.35
CA ALA A 16 36.06 11.20 -24.91
C ALA A 16 37.59 11.31 -24.87
N PHE A 17 38.26 10.19 -25.04
CA PHE A 17 39.70 10.15 -25.31
C PHE A 17 39.99 9.10 -26.37
N THR A 18 41.06 9.33 -27.12
CA THR A 18 41.65 8.35 -28.04
C THR A 18 43.04 8.01 -27.55
N ALA A 19 43.34 6.73 -27.47
CA ALA A 19 44.65 6.21 -27.17
C ALA A 19 45.17 5.41 -28.37
N THR A 20 46.43 5.60 -28.75
CA THR A 20 47.06 4.89 -29.87
C THR A 20 48.28 4.11 -29.43
N TRP A 21 48.51 2.97 -30.07
CA TRP A 21 49.69 2.15 -29.91
C TRP A 21 50.22 1.81 -31.30
N SER A 22 51.54 1.86 -31.50
CA SER A 22 52.17 1.40 -32.73
C SER A 22 52.11 -0.13 -32.85
N GLN A 23 52.24 -0.83 -31.72
CA GLN A 23 52.11 -2.28 -31.64
C GLN A 23 51.90 -2.72 -30.18
N LEU A 24 51.16 -3.81 -29.98
CA LEU A 24 51.19 -4.63 -28.77
C LEU A 24 51.75 -6.02 -29.14
N THR A 25 52.76 -6.50 -28.42
CA THR A 25 53.27 -7.86 -28.62
C THR A 25 52.28 -8.89 -28.07
N PRO A 26 52.32 -10.16 -28.52
CA PRO A 26 51.48 -11.20 -27.94
C PRO A 26 51.56 -11.21 -26.41
N ASN A 27 50.39 -11.34 -25.76
CA ASN A 27 50.19 -11.32 -24.30
C ASN A 27 50.43 -9.97 -23.59
N GLN A 28 50.80 -8.90 -24.31
CA GLN A 28 50.77 -7.56 -23.71
C GLN A 28 49.33 -7.09 -23.57
N THR A 29 49.06 -6.43 -22.46
CA THR A 29 47.77 -5.80 -22.18
C THR A 29 47.99 -4.34 -21.81
N THR A 30 46.92 -3.55 -21.99
CA THR A 30 46.84 -2.20 -21.44
C THR A 30 45.48 -2.02 -20.81
N THR A 31 45.47 -1.45 -19.61
CA THR A 31 44.26 -1.08 -18.88
C THR A 31 44.23 0.43 -18.71
N LEU A 32 43.21 1.06 -19.27
CA LEU A 32 42.89 2.46 -19.08
C LEU A 32 41.75 2.59 -18.06
N THR A 33 41.98 3.37 -17.01
CA THR A 33 41.00 3.64 -15.96
C THR A 33 40.75 5.13 -15.89
N PHE A 34 39.49 5.52 -15.81
CA PHE A 34 39.08 6.91 -15.64
C PHE A 34 37.94 6.99 -14.63
N GLN A 35 37.74 8.18 -14.08
CA GLN A 35 36.61 8.50 -13.22
C GLN A 35 35.79 9.59 -13.89
N ALA A 36 34.48 9.51 -13.72
CA ALA A 36 33.53 10.52 -14.18
C ALA A 36 32.43 10.68 -13.12
N ILE A 37 31.86 11.88 -13.07
CA ILE A 37 30.70 12.17 -12.23
C ILE A 37 29.47 12.17 -13.14
N VAL A 38 28.41 11.53 -12.70
CA VAL A 38 27.13 11.51 -13.41
C VAL A 38 26.51 12.91 -13.36
N ASP A 39 25.99 13.40 -14.49
CA ASP A 39 25.38 14.73 -14.56
C ASP A 39 24.18 14.86 -13.59
N ALA A 40 24.04 16.01 -12.92
CA ALA A 40 22.96 16.23 -11.96
C ALA A 40 21.56 16.27 -12.60
N ASN A 41 21.44 16.32 -13.93
CA ASN A 41 20.18 16.28 -14.65
C ASN A 41 19.78 14.89 -15.16
N VAL A 42 20.54 13.85 -14.83
CA VAL A 42 20.12 12.49 -15.17
C VAL A 42 18.76 12.17 -14.57
N THR A 43 18.04 11.32 -15.27
CA THR A 43 16.71 10.90 -14.83
C THR A 43 16.80 9.62 -14.02
N SER A 44 16.00 9.54 -12.95
CA SER A 44 15.80 8.34 -12.14
C SER A 44 15.59 7.09 -13.00
N GLY A 45 16.43 6.07 -12.80
CA GLY A 45 16.37 4.82 -13.56
C GLY A 45 16.99 4.86 -14.96
N GLN A 46 17.56 5.98 -15.40
CA GLN A 46 18.22 6.09 -16.71
C GLN A 46 19.40 5.12 -16.84
N ALA A 47 19.49 4.45 -17.98
CA ALA A 47 20.65 3.66 -18.38
C ALA A 47 21.61 4.52 -19.22
N ILE A 48 22.84 4.69 -18.75
CA ILE A 48 23.90 5.45 -19.40
C ILE A 48 24.92 4.46 -19.94
N THR A 49 24.96 4.30 -21.27
CA THR A 49 25.83 3.33 -21.92
C THR A 49 27.06 4.01 -22.50
N ASN A 50 28.24 3.53 -22.09
CA ASN A 50 29.53 3.91 -22.67
C ASN A 50 30.05 2.76 -23.53
N THR A 51 30.49 3.07 -24.76
CA THR A 51 31.02 2.07 -25.71
C THR A 51 32.48 2.36 -26.03
N ALA A 52 33.36 1.42 -25.67
CA ALA A 52 34.75 1.46 -26.09
C ALA A 52 34.87 0.83 -27.48
N THR A 53 35.49 1.55 -28.43
CA THR A 53 35.77 1.04 -29.77
C THR A 53 37.28 0.98 -29.98
N THR A 54 37.76 -0.14 -30.48
CA THR A 54 39.16 -0.31 -30.88
C THR A 54 39.22 -0.59 -32.37
N LYS A 55 40.14 0.08 -33.04
CA LYS A 55 40.45 -0.10 -34.46
C LYS A 55 41.94 -0.38 -34.59
N TRP A 56 42.31 -1.22 -35.55
CA TRP A 56 43.70 -1.54 -35.82
C TRP A 56 43.95 -1.64 -37.32
N THR A 57 45.22 -1.55 -37.67
CA THR A 57 45.69 -1.62 -39.04
C THR A 57 46.38 -2.96 -39.32
N SER A 58 46.47 -3.39 -40.58
CA SER A 58 47.16 -4.63 -40.93
C SER A 58 48.68 -4.47 -41.05
N LEU A 59 49.17 -3.24 -41.25
CA LEU A 59 50.58 -2.90 -41.37
C LEU A 59 50.97 -1.79 -40.36
N PRO A 60 52.27 -1.70 -40.01
CA PRO A 60 52.77 -0.59 -39.22
C PRO A 60 52.90 0.68 -40.07
N GLY A 61 52.63 1.84 -39.46
CA GLY A 61 52.75 3.15 -40.11
C GLY A 61 51.40 3.78 -40.44
N ASP A 62 51.43 4.85 -41.25
CA ASP A 62 50.23 5.56 -41.67
C ASP A 62 49.54 4.81 -42.84
N PRO A 63 48.22 4.57 -42.76
CA PRO A 63 47.49 3.89 -43.82
C PRO A 63 47.46 4.62 -45.15
N GLY A 64 47.67 3.86 -46.24
CA GLY A 64 47.67 4.41 -47.59
C GLY A 64 47.75 3.35 -48.69
N GLN A 65 47.89 3.81 -49.93
CA GLN A 65 48.09 2.95 -51.09
C GLN A 65 49.50 2.34 -51.03
N ILE A 66 49.58 1.01 -50.99
CA ILE A 66 50.83 0.27 -50.89
C ILE A 66 51.57 0.27 -52.24
N THR A 67 50.84 0.21 -53.36
CA THR A 67 51.42 0.27 -54.70
C THR A 67 50.44 0.85 -55.72
N PRO A 68 50.91 1.66 -56.68
CA PRO A 68 50.07 2.15 -57.77
C PRO A 68 49.72 1.06 -58.80
N ASN A 69 50.40 -0.10 -58.75
CA ASN A 69 50.16 -1.21 -59.69
C ASN A 69 48.82 -1.91 -59.49
N SER A 70 48.14 -1.65 -58.36
CA SER A 70 46.79 -2.16 -58.08
C SER A 70 45.99 -1.09 -57.34
N THR A 71 44.76 -0.86 -57.81
CA THR A 71 43.84 0.12 -57.20
C THR A 71 43.26 -0.34 -55.88
N ILE A 72 43.46 -1.60 -55.49
CA ILE A 72 42.94 -2.18 -54.23
C ILE A 72 44.06 -2.53 -53.24
N ALA A 73 45.32 -2.20 -53.55
CA ALA A 73 46.46 -2.47 -52.69
C ALA A 73 46.53 -1.48 -51.52
N TYR A 74 45.58 -1.61 -50.60
CA TYR A 74 45.50 -0.84 -49.35
C TYR A 74 45.53 -1.79 -48.17
N GLU A 75 45.96 -1.27 -47.03
CA GLU A 75 45.87 -1.99 -45.78
C GLU A 75 44.47 -1.90 -45.16
N ARG A 76 44.10 -2.87 -44.32
CA ARG A 76 42.87 -2.79 -43.52
C ARG A 76 43.08 -1.84 -42.35
N THR A 77 42.04 -1.10 -41.97
CA THR A 77 42.09 -0.01 -40.97
C THR A 77 40.94 -0.04 -39.95
N GLY A 78 39.95 -0.91 -40.14
CA GLY A 78 38.72 -0.91 -39.35
C GLY A 78 37.76 0.24 -39.67
N SER A 79 37.92 0.91 -40.81
CA SER A 79 37.00 1.99 -41.22
C SER A 79 35.62 1.49 -41.63
N GLY A 80 35.47 0.18 -41.87
CA GLY A 80 34.27 -0.41 -42.48
C GLY A 80 34.26 -0.12 -43.99
N SER A 81 34.24 -1.18 -44.81
CA SER A 81 34.08 -1.08 -46.26
C SER A 81 32.87 -1.90 -46.68
N THR A 82 32.12 -1.39 -47.65
CA THR A 82 30.91 -2.03 -48.21
C THR A 82 31.14 -2.65 -49.59
N SER A 83 32.33 -2.47 -50.18
CA SER A 83 32.71 -3.07 -51.46
C SER A 83 32.97 -4.57 -51.27
N GLN A 84 32.30 -5.40 -52.06
CA GLN A 84 32.49 -6.85 -52.04
C GLN A 84 33.93 -7.20 -52.43
N GLY A 85 34.66 -7.88 -51.54
CA GLY A 85 36.08 -8.24 -51.73
C GLY A 85 37.07 -7.35 -50.96
N GLU A 86 36.66 -6.18 -50.49
CA GLU A 86 37.50 -5.22 -49.76
C GLU A 86 37.14 -5.16 -48.27
N LEU A 87 36.99 -6.32 -47.63
CA LEU A 87 36.64 -6.42 -46.21
C LEU A 87 37.56 -5.53 -45.36
N ASN A 88 36.99 -4.60 -44.59
CA ASN A 88 37.72 -3.72 -43.70
C ASN A 88 37.15 -3.74 -42.27
N ASN A 89 37.21 -4.92 -41.64
CA ASN A 89 36.57 -5.26 -40.38
C ASN A 89 37.51 -5.26 -39.16
N TYR A 90 38.63 -4.54 -39.23
CA TYR A 90 39.62 -4.46 -38.14
C TYR A 90 39.17 -3.49 -37.04
N THR A 91 37.98 -3.76 -36.51
CA THR A 91 37.34 -2.98 -35.46
C THR A 91 36.60 -3.93 -34.53
N THR A 92 36.62 -3.64 -33.23
CA THR A 92 35.75 -4.27 -32.25
C THR A 92 35.29 -3.24 -31.24
N SER A 93 34.19 -3.52 -30.56
CA SER A 93 33.66 -2.65 -29.53
C SER A 93 33.03 -3.47 -28.43
N ASP A 94 33.04 -2.90 -27.23
CA ASP A 94 32.31 -3.44 -26.09
C ASP A 94 31.68 -2.28 -25.30
N SER A 95 30.57 -2.56 -24.63
CA SER A 95 29.78 -1.54 -23.95
C SER A 95 29.58 -1.88 -22.49
N ALA A 96 29.63 -0.85 -21.65
CA ALA A 96 29.26 -0.94 -20.24
C ALA A 96 28.18 0.09 -19.92
N THR A 97 27.24 -0.28 -19.05
CA THR A 97 26.10 0.57 -18.70
C THR A 97 26.10 0.87 -17.20
N VAL A 98 25.98 2.16 -16.88
CA VAL A 98 25.66 2.65 -15.54
C VAL A 98 24.15 2.86 -15.45
N THR A 99 23.51 2.38 -14.39
CA THR A 99 22.08 2.64 -14.16
C THR A 99 21.92 3.61 -12.99
N VAL A 100 21.21 4.71 -13.24
CA VAL A 100 20.85 5.67 -12.21
C VAL A 100 19.85 5.03 -11.25
N ALA A 101 20.02 5.29 -9.95
CA ALA A 101 19.12 4.77 -8.92
C ALA A 101 17.65 5.17 -9.21
N LYS A 102 16.72 4.36 -8.68
CA LYS A 102 15.28 4.59 -8.80
C LYS A 102 14.71 5.00 -7.45
N PRO A 103 13.67 5.86 -7.42
CA PRO A 103 12.89 6.10 -6.22
C PRO A 103 12.36 4.80 -5.61
N THR A 104 12.36 4.73 -4.29
CA THR A 104 11.77 3.62 -3.53
C THR A 104 10.64 4.12 -2.65
N VAL A 105 9.62 3.29 -2.46
CA VAL A 105 8.45 3.58 -1.61
C VAL A 105 8.39 2.57 -0.47
N ALA A 106 8.17 3.05 0.75
CA ALA A 106 7.83 2.25 1.91
C ALA A 106 6.43 2.64 2.42
N LYS A 107 5.67 1.66 2.91
CA LYS A 107 4.32 1.88 3.45
C LYS A 107 4.08 1.08 4.71
N THR A 108 3.70 1.76 5.79
CA THR A 108 3.45 1.15 7.10
C THR A 108 2.12 1.63 7.67
N LEU A 109 1.45 0.77 8.44
CA LEU A 109 0.34 1.19 9.28
C LEU A 109 0.91 1.92 10.50
N VAL A 110 0.35 3.08 10.84
CA VAL A 110 0.75 3.88 12.01
C VAL A 110 -0.17 3.58 13.17
N SER A 111 -1.47 3.67 12.93
CA SER A 111 -2.50 3.51 13.95
C SER A 111 -3.87 3.23 13.33
N THR A 112 -4.77 2.73 14.16
CA THR A 112 -6.22 2.75 13.96
C THR A 112 -6.85 3.70 14.98
N SER A 113 -8.04 4.24 14.71
CA SER A 113 -8.64 5.29 15.53
C SER A 113 -9.20 4.80 16.87
N ILE A 114 -9.40 3.49 17.04
CA ILE A 114 -9.89 2.89 18.28
C ILE A 114 -8.84 1.90 18.77
N ILE A 115 -8.35 2.13 19.99
CA ILE A 115 -7.49 1.19 20.70
C ILE A 115 -8.13 0.98 22.07
N SER A 116 -8.49 -0.26 22.37
CA SER A 116 -9.13 -0.67 23.62
C SER A 116 -8.56 -2.00 24.12
N ALA A 117 -9.07 -2.50 25.25
CA ALA A 117 -8.72 -3.84 25.73
C ALA A 117 -9.16 -4.97 24.78
N ALA A 118 -10.05 -4.69 23.83
CA ALA A 118 -10.57 -5.65 22.85
C ALA A 118 -10.20 -5.31 21.39
N ASN A 119 -9.47 -4.22 21.17
CA ASN A 119 -9.09 -3.72 19.85
C ASN A 119 -7.64 -3.18 19.88
N SER A 120 -6.71 -3.80 19.16
CA SER A 120 -5.31 -3.37 19.08
C SER A 120 -5.06 -2.36 17.95
N ASN A 121 -3.89 -1.72 17.93
CA ASN A 121 -3.52 -0.67 16.96
C ASN A 121 -3.38 -1.12 15.49
N ASN A 122 -3.67 -2.40 15.20
CA ASN A 122 -3.72 -2.96 13.86
C ASN A 122 -5.05 -3.66 13.57
N GLN A 123 -6.04 -3.48 14.44
CA GLN A 123 -7.39 -3.98 14.23
C GLN A 123 -8.34 -2.79 14.07
N ALA A 124 -9.39 -2.98 13.29
CA ALA A 124 -10.36 -1.94 13.04
C ALA A 124 -11.75 -2.53 12.78
N VAL A 125 -12.79 -1.88 13.32
CA VAL A 125 -14.18 -2.20 12.97
C VAL A 125 -14.60 -1.47 11.70
N ILE A 126 -15.73 -1.88 11.13
CA ILE A 126 -16.37 -1.15 10.03
C ILE A 126 -16.68 0.29 10.47
N GLY A 127 -16.27 1.27 9.65
CA GLY A 127 -16.41 2.70 9.92
C GLY A 127 -15.22 3.32 10.68
N GLU A 128 -14.29 2.51 11.19
CA GLU A 128 -13.09 3.01 11.87
C GLU A 128 -12.05 3.55 10.89
N LEU A 129 -11.20 4.46 11.36
CA LEU A 129 -10.12 5.05 10.57
C LEU A 129 -8.79 4.30 10.80
N ALA A 130 -8.00 4.19 9.74
CA ALA A 130 -6.64 3.68 9.76
C ALA A 130 -5.69 4.67 9.07
N THR A 131 -4.60 5.01 9.75
CA THR A 131 -3.59 5.97 9.28
C THR A 131 -2.36 5.22 8.79
N TYR A 132 -1.99 5.44 7.53
CA TYR A 132 -0.82 4.88 6.89
C TYR A 132 0.26 5.94 6.70
N LYS A 133 1.53 5.56 6.92
CA LYS A 133 2.69 6.34 6.54
C LYS A 133 3.23 5.82 5.21
N ILE A 134 3.35 6.70 4.22
CA ILE A 134 4.03 6.41 2.95
C ILE A 134 5.32 7.25 2.93
N VAL A 135 6.47 6.61 2.77
CA VAL A 135 7.77 7.29 2.61
C VAL A 135 8.29 7.02 1.21
N VAL A 136 8.58 8.07 0.47
CA VAL A 136 9.20 8.01 -0.86
C VAL A 136 10.63 8.50 -0.74
N THR A 137 11.61 7.62 -0.94
CA THR A 137 13.04 7.99 -1.02
C THR A 137 13.36 8.38 -2.46
N ILE A 138 13.95 9.56 -2.65
CA ILE A 138 14.23 10.15 -3.95
C ILE A 138 15.74 10.18 -4.18
N PRO A 139 16.28 9.44 -5.17
CA PRO A 139 17.70 9.51 -5.49
C PRO A 139 18.04 10.88 -6.08
N GLN A 140 19.33 11.22 -6.01
CA GLN A 140 19.90 12.40 -6.66
C GLN A 140 19.57 12.41 -8.16
N GLY A 141 19.30 13.59 -8.70
CA GLY A 141 18.91 13.81 -10.10
C GLY A 141 17.44 14.22 -10.26
N ARG A 142 16.85 13.87 -11.41
CA ARG A 142 15.49 14.27 -11.77
C ARG A 142 14.53 13.08 -11.77
N THR A 143 13.33 13.30 -11.26
CA THR A 143 12.20 12.36 -11.38
C THR A 143 11.04 13.14 -12.03
N PRO A 144 11.01 13.26 -13.37
CA PRO A 144 10.09 14.14 -14.09
C PRO A 144 8.67 13.57 -14.13
N VAL A 145 7.67 14.44 -14.10
CA VAL A 145 6.23 14.09 -14.16
C VAL A 145 5.88 13.00 -13.14
N ALA A 146 6.36 13.19 -11.90
CA ALA A 146 6.19 12.22 -10.84
C ALA A 146 4.76 12.21 -10.31
N GLN A 147 4.20 11.00 -10.13
CA GLN A 147 2.90 10.75 -9.53
C GLN A 147 3.02 9.66 -8.47
N LEU A 148 2.63 9.97 -7.23
CA LEU A 148 2.42 8.94 -6.22
C LEU A 148 0.97 8.44 -6.35
N ILE A 149 0.77 7.13 -6.48
CA ILE A 149 -0.56 6.53 -6.54
C ILE A 149 -0.72 5.55 -5.37
N ASP A 150 -1.71 5.79 -4.53
CA ASP A 150 -2.15 4.87 -3.48
C ASP A 150 -3.43 4.15 -3.90
N ARG A 151 -3.40 2.81 -3.90
CA ARG A 151 -4.48 1.94 -4.32
C ARG A 151 -4.92 1.05 -3.16
N MET A 152 -6.09 1.36 -2.65
CA MET A 152 -6.78 0.63 -1.60
C MET A 152 -7.62 -0.48 -2.25
N ASN A 153 -7.42 -1.73 -1.82
CA ASN A 153 -8.33 -2.80 -2.21
C ASN A 153 -9.74 -2.51 -1.66
N PRO A 154 -10.80 -3.08 -2.28
CA PRO A 154 -12.15 -2.98 -1.73
C PRO A 154 -12.17 -3.34 -0.23
N GLY A 155 -12.79 -2.47 0.57
CA GLY A 155 -12.77 -2.55 2.03
C GLY A 155 -12.11 -1.34 2.71
N LEU A 156 -11.35 -0.52 1.97
CA LEU A 156 -10.82 0.77 2.45
C LEU A 156 -11.16 1.89 1.46
N ALA A 157 -11.40 3.09 1.98
CA ALA A 157 -11.46 4.32 1.17
C ALA A 157 -10.68 5.45 1.83
N TYR A 158 -10.15 6.35 1.00
CA TYR A 158 -9.47 7.56 1.44
C TYR A 158 -10.44 8.51 2.15
N VAL A 159 -10.00 9.03 3.29
CA VAL A 159 -10.70 10.08 4.04
C VAL A 159 -9.97 11.41 3.89
N GLY A 160 -8.65 11.38 4.13
CA GLY A 160 -7.85 12.59 4.18
C GLY A 160 -6.37 12.30 4.35
N GLN A 161 -5.60 13.36 4.55
CA GLN A 161 -4.19 13.26 4.82
C GLN A 161 -3.70 14.39 5.71
N GLY A 162 -2.59 14.16 6.40
CA GLY A 162 -1.79 15.23 6.99
C GLY A 162 -0.98 15.99 5.93
N ALA A 163 -0.39 17.12 6.34
CA ALA A 163 0.55 17.84 5.48
C ALA A 163 1.76 16.93 5.14
N PRO A 164 2.09 16.73 3.85
CA PRO A 164 3.24 15.93 3.49
C PRO A 164 4.54 16.65 3.87
N VAL A 165 5.55 15.88 4.26
CA VAL A 165 6.82 16.38 4.78
C VAL A 165 7.92 16.08 3.78
N ASN A 166 8.65 17.10 3.36
CA ASN A 166 9.90 16.98 2.62
C ASN A 166 11.06 17.04 3.63
N SER A 167 11.94 16.03 3.62
CA SER A 167 13.03 15.91 4.59
C SER A 167 14.05 17.04 4.49
N ASN A 168 14.26 17.59 3.29
CA ASN A 168 15.21 18.67 3.06
C ASN A 168 14.80 19.56 1.85
N PRO A 169 13.91 20.55 2.06
CA PRO A 169 13.45 21.44 0.99
C PRO A 169 14.53 22.29 0.33
N ALA A 170 15.73 22.38 0.91
CA ALA A 170 16.84 23.15 0.33
C ALA A 170 17.48 22.44 -0.88
N VAL A 171 17.41 21.10 -0.93
CA VAL A 171 18.02 20.29 -2.00
C VAL A 171 17.01 19.40 -2.72
N LEU A 172 15.87 19.09 -2.09
CA LEU A 172 14.78 18.34 -2.70
C LEU A 172 13.65 19.29 -3.08
N SER A 173 13.50 19.57 -4.38
CA SER A 173 12.38 20.36 -4.92
C SER A 173 11.25 19.43 -5.37
N VAL A 174 10.04 19.71 -4.91
CA VAL A 174 8.82 18.94 -5.21
C VAL A 174 7.68 19.93 -5.50
N PRO A 175 7.53 20.41 -6.75
CA PRO A 175 6.61 21.50 -7.08
C PRO A 175 5.16 21.24 -6.69
N GLY A 176 4.70 19.99 -6.85
CA GLY A 176 3.32 19.59 -6.56
C GLY A 176 3.07 19.09 -5.14
N LEU A 177 4.02 19.23 -4.21
CA LEU A 177 3.95 18.61 -2.88
C LEU A 177 2.67 18.95 -2.11
N THR A 178 2.23 20.21 -2.19
CA THR A 178 1.06 20.71 -1.46
C THR A 178 -0.22 20.70 -2.31
N ASN A 179 -0.17 20.21 -3.54
CA ASN A 179 -1.36 20.12 -4.38
C ASN A 179 -2.37 19.13 -3.76
N PRO A 180 -3.67 19.42 -3.83
CA PRO A 180 -4.68 18.45 -3.39
C PRO A 180 -4.61 17.20 -4.27
N PRO A 181 -4.70 15.99 -3.69
CA PRO A 181 -4.69 14.78 -4.50
C PRO A 181 -5.97 14.64 -5.33
N GLY A 182 -5.82 14.07 -6.52
CA GLY A 182 -6.92 13.50 -7.29
C GLY A 182 -7.39 12.19 -6.65
N ARG A 183 -8.69 11.90 -6.75
CA ARG A 183 -9.27 10.65 -6.25
C ARG A 183 -10.35 10.14 -7.20
N ASN A 184 -10.53 8.82 -7.26
CA ASN A 184 -11.69 8.24 -7.93
C ASN A 184 -12.97 8.39 -7.08
N SER A 185 -14.13 8.14 -7.69
CA SER A 185 -15.44 8.37 -7.08
C SER A 185 -15.69 7.58 -5.79
N ASN A 186 -15.08 6.41 -5.64
CA ASN A 186 -15.23 5.56 -4.46
C ASN A 186 -14.06 5.68 -3.46
N GLY A 187 -13.11 6.60 -3.69
CA GLY A 187 -11.98 6.85 -2.80
C GLY A 187 -10.97 5.69 -2.67
N THR A 188 -11.05 4.67 -3.52
CA THR A 188 -10.12 3.51 -3.49
C THR A 188 -8.80 3.77 -4.20
N VAL A 189 -8.71 4.86 -4.96
CA VAL A 189 -7.48 5.30 -5.63
C VAL A 189 -7.29 6.78 -5.38
N VAL A 190 -6.10 7.13 -4.90
CA VAL A 190 -5.66 8.50 -4.65
C VAL A 190 -4.36 8.73 -5.41
N THR A 191 -4.26 9.86 -6.10
CA THR A 191 -3.11 10.24 -6.91
C THR A 191 -2.63 11.63 -6.49
N TRP A 192 -1.34 11.73 -6.14
CA TRP A 192 -0.66 13.00 -5.93
C TRP A 192 0.20 13.31 -7.14
N ASP A 193 -0.10 14.41 -7.82
CA ASP A 193 0.71 14.96 -8.90
C ASP A 193 1.84 15.79 -8.30
N LEU A 194 3.05 15.22 -8.23
CA LEU A 194 4.21 15.84 -7.59
C LEU A 194 5.01 16.73 -8.55
N GLY A 195 4.80 16.57 -9.86
CA GLY A 195 5.49 17.32 -10.91
C GLY A 195 6.92 16.83 -11.11
N ASP A 196 7.79 17.72 -11.60
CA ASP A 196 9.20 17.41 -11.80
C ASP A 196 9.97 17.52 -10.48
N ILE A 197 10.23 16.37 -9.86
CA ILE A 197 11.02 16.32 -8.64
C ILE A 197 12.50 16.45 -9.02
N VAL A 198 13.23 17.30 -8.28
CA VAL A 198 14.68 17.46 -8.44
C VAL A 198 15.33 17.29 -7.08
N ASN A 199 16.23 16.31 -6.97
CA ASN A 199 17.12 16.18 -5.82
C ASN A 199 18.53 16.62 -6.25
N THR A 200 18.96 17.78 -5.77
CA THR A 200 20.29 18.35 -6.04
C THR A 200 21.32 17.98 -4.98
N ASP A 201 21.00 17.10 -4.04
CA ASP A 201 21.99 16.63 -3.07
C ASP A 201 23.15 15.94 -3.81
N THR A 202 24.34 16.10 -3.24
CA THR A 202 25.59 15.47 -3.69
C THR A 202 26.12 14.48 -2.67
N ASP A 203 25.60 14.50 -1.44
CA ASP A 203 25.84 13.48 -0.41
C ASP A 203 24.83 12.35 -0.58
N SER A 204 25.33 11.12 -0.63
CA SER A 204 24.52 9.90 -0.77
C SER A 204 24.44 9.10 0.53
N SER A 205 24.98 9.63 1.62
CA SER A 205 24.92 9.02 2.95
C SER A 205 23.64 9.36 3.72
N THR A 206 22.91 10.39 3.28
CA THR A 206 21.62 10.80 3.83
C THR A 206 20.56 10.62 2.75
N ASP A 207 19.42 10.00 3.11
CA ASP A 207 18.31 9.81 2.20
C ASP A 207 17.39 11.04 2.18
N GLU A 208 17.13 11.59 0.99
CA GLU A 208 16.07 12.57 0.79
C GLU A 208 14.72 11.87 0.63
N THR A 209 13.73 12.28 1.42
CA THR A 209 12.43 11.63 1.46
C THR A 209 11.27 12.61 1.43
N ILE A 210 10.15 12.13 0.88
CA ILE A 210 8.83 12.74 0.99
C ILE A 210 7.94 11.79 1.80
N THR A 211 7.35 12.27 2.88
CA THR A 211 6.49 11.48 3.77
C THR A 211 5.04 11.95 3.72
N PHE A 212 4.11 11.02 3.50
CA PHE A 212 2.66 11.24 3.56
C PHE A 212 2.04 10.46 4.72
N PHE A 213 1.12 11.08 5.44
CA PHE A 213 0.24 10.42 6.41
C PHE A 213 -1.17 10.39 5.82
N VAL A 214 -1.60 9.20 5.39
CA VAL A 214 -2.85 8.98 4.66
C VAL A 214 -3.86 8.30 5.56
N GLU A 215 -5.00 8.92 5.78
CA GLU A 215 -6.11 8.38 6.55
C GLU A 215 -7.12 7.68 5.63
N THR A 216 -7.55 6.51 6.05
CA THR A 216 -8.52 5.67 5.34
C THR A 216 -9.62 5.22 6.28
N VAL A 217 -10.82 4.97 5.77
CA VAL A 217 -11.94 4.38 6.51
C VAL A 217 -12.14 2.92 6.10
N VAL A 218 -12.43 2.06 7.08
CA VAL A 218 -12.85 0.67 6.84
C VAL A 218 -14.30 0.65 6.36
N LEU A 219 -14.52 0.23 5.12
CA LEU A 219 -15.82 0.33 4.45
C LEU A 219 -16.81 -0.75 4.86
N ASN A 220 -18.09 -0.40 4.92
CA ASN A 220 -19.20 -1.34 5.02
C ASN A 220 -19.51 -1.95 3.64
N VAL A 221 -18.89 -3.07 3.30
CA VAL A 221 -19.12 -3.82 2.06
C VAL A 221 -19.08 -5.32 2.33
N ASN A 222 -19.83 -6.12 1.56
CA ASN A 222 -20.08 -7.54 1.85
C ASN A 222 -18.85 -8.42 2.16
N ASN A 223 -17.68 -8.10 1.59
CA ASN A 223 -16.46 -8.90 1.75
C ASN A 223 -15.50 -8.36 2.82
N ASN A 224 -15.85 -7.24 3.45
CA ASN A 224 -15.06 -6.60 4.50
C ASN A 224 -15.62 -7.01 5.86
N ILE A 225 -15.35 -8.25 6.22
CA ILE A 225 -15.85 -8.92 7.44
C ILE A 225 -14.68 -9.26 8.37
N SER A 226 -15.00 -9.72 9.58
CA SER A 226 -14.01 -10.21 10.55
C SER A 226 -12.97 -11.15 9.91
N GLY A 227 -11.70 -10.91 10.22
CA GLY A 227 -10.55 -11.66 9.72
C GLY A 227 -10.01 -11.17 8.36
N THR A 228 -10.76 -10.34 7.62
CA THR A 228 -10.28 -9.75 6.38
C THR A 228 -9.13 -8.77 6.65
N ARG A 229 -8.14 -8.76 5.76
CA ARG A 229 -6.98 -7.85 5.79
C ARG A 229 -6.87 -7.10 4.47
N PRO A 230 -7.60 -5.97 4.29
CA PRO A 230 -7.57 -5.23 3.04
C PRO A 230 -6.15 -4.73 2.76
N ASN A 231 -5.75 -4.82 1.50
CA ASN A 231 -4.43 -4.34 1.06
C ASN A 231 -4.50 -2.87 0.69
N ASN A 232 -3.57 -2.08 1.21
CA ASN A 232 -3.32 -0.73 0.74
C ASN A 232 -1.93 -0.67 0.11
N ARG A 233 -1.80 -0.24 -1.14
CA ARG A 233 -0.52 -0.25 -1.87
C ARG A 233 -0.19 1.09 -2.51
N ALA A 234 1.02 1.57 -2.27
CA ALA A 234 1.53 2.80 -2.85
C ALA A 234 2.65 2.52 -3.86
N ARG A 235 2.68 3.30 -4.94
CA ARG A 235 3.74 3.25 -5.95
C ARG A 235 3.97 4.63 -6.56
N LEU A 236 5.23 4.99 -6.75
CA LEU A 236 5.61 6.18 -7.50
C LEU A 236 5.76 5.82 -8.98
N TYR A 237 5.25 6.67 -9.85
CA TYR A 237 5.39 6.64 -11.29
C TYR A 237 6.07 7.93 -11.75
N TRP A 238 6.86 7.88 -12.82
CA TRP A 238 7.48 9.06 -13.42
C TRP A 238 7.62 8.89 -14.93
N GLU A 239 8.02 9.95 -15.64
CA GLU A 239 8.02 10.02 -17.11
C GLU A 239 6.67 9.62 -17.70
N ASN A 240 5.62 10.25 -17.16
CA ASN A 240 4.23 9.99 -17.56
C ASN A 240 3.83 8.49 -17.45
N GLY A 241 4.35 7.81 -16.42
CA GLY A 241 4.04 6.41 -16.14
C GLY A 241 4.92 5.38 -16.84
N SER A 242 5.89 5.81 -17.65
CA SER A 242 6.83 4.92 -18.35
C SER A 242 7.76 4.19 -17.38
N ASN A 243 8.03 4.79 -16.21
CA ASN A 243 8.84 4.21 -15.16
C ASN A 243 8.10 4.19 -13.81
N TRP A 244 8.58 3.34 -12.90
CA TRP A 244 7.94 3.09 -11.61
C TRP A 244 8.89 2.58 -10.52
N SER A 245 8.49 2.81 -9.27
CA SER A 245 9.17 2.29 -8.08
C SER A 245 8.78 0.84 -7.78
N ASN A 246 9.28 0.29 -6.68
CA ASN A 246 8.69 -0.88 -6.05
C ASN A 246 7.22 -0.62 -5.65
N ASN A 247 6.44 -1.70 -5.52
CA ASN A 247 5.04 -1.65 -5.11
C ASN A 247 4.94 -1.88 -3.59
N ALA A 248 4.83 -0.80 -2.81
CA ALA A 248 4.82 -0.86 -1.35
C ALA A 248 3.45 -1.28 -0.84
N GLN A 249 3.31 -2.51 -0.35
CA GLN A 249 2.04 -3.08 0.10
C GLN A 249 1.93 -3.08 1.62
N ASN A 250 0.72 -2.88 2.14
CA ASN A 250 0.41 -3.03 3.56
C ASN A 250 -0.93 -3.76 3.73
N ARG A 251 -0.94 -4.83 4.54
CA ARG A 251 -2.12 -5.66 4.89
C ARG A 251 -2.26 -5.82 6.41
N GLN A 252 -1.77 -4.84 7.17
CA GLN A 252 -1.66 -4.97 8.63
C GLN A 252 -2.99 -4.75 9.34
N VAL A 253 -3.89 -3.93 8.79
CA VAL A 253 -5.25 -3.73 9.35
C VAL A 253 -6.03 -5.04 9.24
N ALA A 254 -6.40 -5.61 10.38
CA ALA A 254 -7.34 -6.71 10.49
C ALA A 254 -8.73 -6.16 10.80
N VAL A 255 -9.70 -6.49 9.96
CA VAL A 255 -11.09 -6.17 10.24
C VAL A 255 -11.58 -7.09 11.36
N ILE A 256 -12.22 -6.49 12.36
CA ILE A 256 -12.87 -7.19 13.47
C ILE A 256 -14.32 -6.72 13.57
N GLU A 257 -15.21 -7.60 14.03
CA GLU A 257 -16.64 -7.27 14.16
C GLU A 257 -17.20 -7.72 15.51
N PRO A 258 -18.06 -6.91 16.14
CA PRO A 258 -18.84 -7.38 17.28
C PRO A 258 -19.96 -8.32 16.83
N LYS A 259 -20.27 -9.32 17.65
CA LYS A 259 -21.36 -10.27 17.39
C LYS A 259 -22.12 -10.62 18.66
N LEU A 260 -23.41 -10.28 18.70
CA LEU A 260 -24.30 -10.69 19.79
C LEU A 260 -25.04 -11.98 19.44
N ALA A 261 -25.34 -12.77 20.45
CA ALA A 261 -26.27 -13.90 20.41
C ALA A 261 -27.44 -13.61 21.34
N ALA A 262 -28.65 -14.00 20.92
CA ALA A 262 -29.85 -13.92 21.73
C ALA A 262 -30.60 -15.25 21.67
N THR A 263 -30.97 -15.76 22.84
CA THR A 263 -31.80 -16.96 22.96
C THR A 263 -33.09 -16.60 23.70
N LYS A 264 -34.22 -17.08 23.21
CA LYS A 264 -35.52 -16.93 23.87
C LYS A 264 -36.10 -18.31 24.15
N THR A 265 -36.40 -18.59 25.41
CA THR A 265 -37.08 -19.82 25.84
C THR A 265 -38.43 -19.46 26.45
N VAL A 266 -39.33 -20.44 26.48
CA VAL A 266 -40.65 -20.30 27.09
C VAL A 266 -40.92 -21.50 27.98
N SER A 267 -41.55 -21.24 29.11
CA SER A 267 -42.16 -22.26 29.96
C SER A 267 -43.62 -21.90 30.18
N VAL A 268 -44.48 -22.92 30.14
CA VAL A 268 -45.90 -22.79 30.45
C VAL A 268 -46.15 -23.59 31.72
N GLY A 269 -46.64 -22.91 32.75
CA GLY A 269 -47.04 -23.54 33.99
C GLY A 269 -48.41 -24.20 33.88
N GLY A 270 -48.92 -24.70 35.00
CA GLY A 270 -50.23 -25.37 35.02
C GLY A 270 -50.21 -26.75 34.37
N PHE A 271 -51.28 -27.08 33.63
CA PHE A 271 -51.48 -28.40 33.00
C PHE A 271 -51.08 -28.43 31.51
N GLY A 272 -50.27 -27.48 31.06
CA GLY A 272 -49.55 -27.62 29.78
C GLY A 272 -50.18 -26.91 28.59
N GLY A 273 -50.69 -25.69 28.74
CA GLY A 273 -51.06 -24.84 27.60
C GLY A 273 -52.52 -24.43 27.52
N ASN A 274 -53.25 -24.51 28.63
CA ASN A 274 -54.66 -24.09 28.67
C ASN A 274 -54.77 -22.57 28.85
N PRO A 275 -55.84 -21.93 28.34
CA PRO A 275 -56.15 -20.55 28.69
C PRO A 275 -56.19 -20.37 30.22
N GLY A 276 -55.51 -19.33 30.71
CA GLY A 276 -55.27 -19.07 32.13
C GLY A 276 -53.95 -19.62 32.66
N ASP A 277 -53.29 -20.56 31.98
CA ASP A 277 -51.98 -21.05 32.41
C ASP A 277 -50.93 -19.93 32.33
N PRO A 278 -50.04 -19.79 33.33
CA PRO A 278 -49.00 -18.77 33.33
C PRO A 278 -47.92 -19.11 32.30
N VAL A 279 -47.44 -18.11 31.58
CA VAL A 279 -46.34 -18.23 30.61
C VAL A 279 -45.17 -17.40 31.09
N THR A 280 -43.98 -17.98 31.10
CA THR A 280 -42.73 -17.26 31.39
C THR A 280 -41.79 -17.39 30.22
N TYR A 281 -41.46 -16.26 29.60
CA TYR A 281 -40.39 -16.14 28.62
C TYR A 281 -39.09 -15.72 29.30
N THR A 282 -37.99 -16.35 28.89
CA THR A 282 -36.64 -15.95 29.31
C THR A 282 -35.84 -15.60 28.06
N ILE A 283 -35.37 -14.36 27.98
CA ILE A 283 -34.52 -13.87 26.89
C ILE A 283 -33.13 -13.67 27.47
N VAL A 284 -32.12 -14.32 26.90
CA VAL A 284 -30.71 -14.13 27.26
C VAL A 284 -30.01 -13.50 26.08
N ILE A 285 -29.34 -12.37 26.30
CA ILE A 285 -28.49 -11.69 25.33
C ILE A 285 -27.05 -11.76 25.83
N GLU A 286 -26.14 -12.15 24.95
CA GLU A 286 -24.71 -12.28 25.26
C GLU A 286 -23.84 -11.95 24.05
N GLN A 287 -22.55 -11.78 24.28
CA GLN A 287 -21.56 -11.77 23.20
C GLN A 287 -21.37 -13.19 22.66
N ALA A 288 -21.54 -13.39 21.36
CA ALA A 288 -21.28 -14.67 20.73
C ALA A 288 -19.79 -15.03 20.86
N ALA A 289 -19.48 -16.34 20.88
CA ALA A 289 -18.10 -16.81 20.95
C ALA A 289 -17.20 -16.25 19.83
N ALA A 290 -17.77 -16.07 18.64
CA ALA A 290 -17.10 -15.52 17.46
C ALA A 290 -17.07 -13.97 17.39
N SER A 291 -17.51 -13.27 18.43
CA SER A 291 -17.36 -11.81 18.50
C SER A 291 -15.91 -11.43 18.79
N ASP A 292 -15.34 -10.50 18.04
CA ASP A 292 -13.94 -10.09 18.22
C ASP A 292 -13.79 -8.89 19.17
N THR A 293 -14.83 -8.07 19.31
CA THR A 293 -14.74 -6.76 19.96
C THR A 293 -16.06 -6.32 20.61
N ASP A 294 -16.02 -5.14 21.23
CA ASP A 294 -17.13 -4.52 21.93
C ASP A 294 -18.29 -4.22 20.97
N ALA A 295 -19.51 -4.54 21.39
CA ALA A 295 -20.72 -4.13 20.69
C ALA A 295 -21.30 -2.88 21.37
N PHE A 296 -21.57 -1.83 20.61
CA PHE A 296 -22.09 -0.57 21.14
C PHE A 296 -23.55 -0.34 20.75
N GLY A 297 -24.31 0.31 21.63
CA GLY A 297 -25.68 0.74 21.36
C GLY A 297 -26.65 -0.41 21.06
N ALA A 298 -26.48 -1.56 21.70
CA ALA A 298 -27.37 -2.70 21.53
C ALA A 298 -28.79 -2.34 21.96
N THR A 299 -29.77 -2.85 21.21
CA THR A 299 -31.19 -2.71 21.49
C THR A 299 -31.88 -4.07 21.34
N LEU A 300 -32.96 -4.24 22.10
CA LEU A 300 -33.89 -5.36 22.05
C LEU A 300 -35.29 -4.82 21.76
N THR A 301 -35.99 -5.48 20.85
CA THR A 301 -37.44 -5.38 20.65
C THR A 301 -38.02 -6.78 20.62
N ASP A 302 -39.08 -7.01 21.39
CA ASP A 302 -39.79 -8.27 21.45
C ASP A 302 -41.29 -8.03 21.59
N THR A 303 -42.07 -8.44 20.59
CA THR A 303 -43.53 -8.34 20.61
C THR A 303 -44.12 -9.69 20.98
N LEU A 304 -44.78 -9.74 22.12
CA LEU A 304 -45.49 -10.94 22.58
C LEU A 304 -46.76 -11.15 21.75
N PRO A 305 -47.10 -12.40 21.44
CA PRO A 305 -48.29 -12.72 20.67
C PRO A 305 -49.57 -12.35 21.46
N PRO A 306 -50.67 -12.01 20.78
CA PRO A 306 -51.90 -11.57 21.43
C PRO A 306 -52.52 -12.63 22.34
N GLU A 307 -52.16 -13.90 22.19
CA GLU A 307 -52.56 -15.00 23.07
C GLU A 307 -51.88 -14.94 24.45
N ILE A 308 -51.00 -13.97 24.71
CA ILE A 308 -50.38 -13.73 26.01
C ILE A 308 -51.02 -12.50 26.67
N ALA A 309 -51.93 -12.73 27.60
CA ALA A 309 -52.59 -11.71 28.38
C ALA A 309 -51.69 -11.18 29.51
N SER A 310 -51.93 -9.92 29.88
CA SER A 310 -51.29 -9.22 31.00
C SER A 310 -49.77 -9.44 31.07
N PRO A 311 -49.03 -9.16 29.97
CA PRO A 311 -47.59 -9.31 30.00
C PRO A 311 -46.97 -8.37 31.04
N ALA A 312 -45.89 -8.82 31.67
CA ALA A 312 -45.11 -8.04 32.62
C ALA A 312 -43.63 -8.41 32.50
N LEU A 313 -42.76 -7.40 32.40
CA LEU A 313 -41.31 -7.58 32.56
C LEU A 313 -41.02 -7.68 34.05
N THR A 314 -40.76 -8.90 34.54
CA THR A 314 -40.63 -9.17 35.98
C THR A 314 -39.19 -9.16 36.46
N SER A 315 -38.21 -9.38 35.58
CA SER A 315 -36.80 -9.35 35.95
C SER A 315 -35.92 -8.94 34.78
N VAL A 316 -34.86 -8.19 35.10
CA VAL A 316 -33.72 -7.93 34.23
C VAL A 316 -32.45 -8.13 35.07
N VAL A 317 -31.62 -9.08 34.67
CA VAL A 317 -30.37 -9.41 35.36
C VAL A 317 -29.22 -9.28 34.37
N ASP A 318 -28.35 -8.31 34.60
CA ASP A 318 -27.07 -8.18 33.91
C ASP A 318 -25.96 -8.64 34.84
N THR A 319 -25.15 -9.60 34.41
CA THR A 319 -24.03 -10.10 35.21
C THR A 319 -22.95 -9.03 35.45
N ALA A 320 -22.93 -7.96 34.66
CA ALA A 320 -22.07 -6.79 34.90
C ALA A 320 -22.75 -5.68 35.72
N GLY A 321 -24.05 -5.79 35.99
CA GLY A 321 -24.81 -4.80 36.76
C GLY A 321 -24.97 -3.43 36.09
N LEU A 322 -24.78 -3.32 34.78
CA LEU A 322 -24.87 -2.05 34.04
C LEU A 322 -26.26 -1.83 33.42
N VAL A 323 -26.97 -2.92 33.14
CA VAL A 323 -28.31 -2.90 32.56
C VAL A 323 -29.35 -3.34 33.58
N THR A 324 -30.44 -2.58 33.68
CA THR A 324 -31.54 -2.83 34.62
C THR A 324 -32.88 -2.77 33.91
N ALA A 325 -33.99 -3.00 34.64
CA ALA A 325 -35.33 -2.86 34.10
C ALA A 325 -35.62 -1.45 33.53
N ALA A 326 -34.93 -0.40 33.99
CA ALA A 326 -35.10 0.97 33.50
C ALA A 326 -34.62 1.16 32.04
N ASN A 327 -33.79 0.26 31.52
CA ASN A 327 -33.35 0.28 30.12
C ASN A 327 -34.45 -0.18 29.15
N PHE A 328 -35.55 -0.72 29.67
CA PHE A 328 -36.63 -1.30 28.89
C PHE A 328 -37.98 -0.69 29.25
N GLN A 329 -38.90 -0.77 28.32
CA GLN A 329 -40.31 -0.49 28.54
C GLN A 329 -41.15 -1.63 27.97
N LEU A 330 -42.29 -1.89 28.60
CA LEU A 330 -43.34 -2.74 28.06
C LEU A 330 -44.54 -1.84 27.71
N ALA A 331 -44.76 -1.63 26.42
CA ALA A 331 -45.88 -0.86 25.91
C ALA A 331 -46.87 -1.81 25.21
N GLY A 332 -48.03 -2.01 25.83
CA GLY A 332 -48.96 -3.08 25.44
C GLY A 332 -48.29 -4.45 25.60
N SER A 333 -48.09 -5.16 24.49
CA SER A 333 -47.41 -6.46 24.43
C SER A 333 -45.99 -6.39 23.85
N THR A 334 -45.44 -5.20 23.60
CA THR A 334 -44.09 -5.03 23.05
C THR A 334 -43.11 -4.53 24.11
N ILE A 335 -42.07 -5.33 24.34
CA ILE A 335 -40.87 -4.91 25.06
C ILE A 335 -39.95 -4.20 24.08
N SER A 336 -39.46 -3.03 24.45
CA SER A 336 -38.45 -2.30 23.68
C SER A 336 -37.43 -1.65 24.58
N THR A 337 -36.22 -1.45 24.05
CA THR A 337 -35.16 -0.71 24.72
C THR A 337 -35.45 0.79 24.67
N THR A 338 -35.41 1.45 25.82
CA THR A 338 -35.52 2.92 25.95
C THR A 338 -34.14 3.58 26.02
N THR A 339 -33.18 2.89 26.65
CA THR A 339 -31.80 3.34 26.78
C THR A 339 -30.88 2.24 26.25
N PRO A 340 -30.25 2.44 25.07
CA PRO A 340 -29.30 1.49 24.50
C PRO A 340 -28.15 1.17 25.47
N PHE A 341 -27.55 0.01 25.30
CA PHE A 341 -26.49 -0.48 26.18
C PHE A 341 -25.38 -1.15 25.40
N ASP A 342 -24.18 -1.10 25.95
CA ASP A 342 -23.00 -1.69 25.32
C ASP A 342 -22.70 -3.07 25.90
N PHE A 343 -22.15 -3.95 25.09
CA PHE A 343 -21.55 -5.21 25.49
C PHE A 343 -20.05 -5.18 25.28
N ALA A 344 -19.31 -4.87 26.35
CA ALA A 344 -17.87 -5.07 26.36
C ALA A 344 -17.52 -6.54 26.10
N LYS A 345 -16.50 -6.79 25.28
CA LYS A 345 -15.95 -8.12 25.01
C LYS A 345 -15.23 -8.69 26.23
N ASN A 346 -14.63 -7.81 27.05
CA ASN A 346 -13.84 -8.17 28.23
C ASN A 346 -14.42 -7.53 29.50
N PRO A 347 -14.66 -8.30 30.59
CA PRO A 347 -14.48 -9.75 30.69
C PRO A 347 -15.49 -10.53 29.84
N ALA A 348 -15.08 -11.70 29.34
CA ALA A 348 -15.95 -12.58 28.56
C ALA A 348 -17.05 -13.22 29.42
N GLY A 349 -18.15 -13.64 28.78
CA GLY A 349 -19.24 -14.37 29.44
C GLY A 349 -20.30 -13.48 30.11
N ARG A 350 -20.31 -12.16 29.83
CA ARG A 350 -21.40 -11.28 30.29
C ARG A 350 -22.71 -11.65 29.60
N THR A 351 -23.78 -11.77 30.39
CA THR A 351 -25.14 -12.02 29.92
C THR A 351 -26.12 -11.01 30.49
N ILE A 352 -27.11 -10.61 29.68
CA ILE A 352 -28.30 -9.87 30.13
C ILE A 352 -29.51 -10.80 29.97
N THR A 353 -30.16 -11.12 31.08
CA THR A 353 -31.33 -12.01 31.12
C THR A 353 -32.58 -11.22 31.45
N LEU A 354 -33.58 -11.23 30.57
CA LEU A 354 -34.91 -10.67 30.81
C LEU A 354 -35.89 -11.81 31.08
N THR A 355 -36.70 -11.67 32.13
CA THR A 355 -37.81 -12.57 32.42
C THR A 355 -39.13 -11.82 32.25
N VAL A 356 -40.01 -12.40 31.45
CA VAL A 356 -41.29 -11.80 31.08
C VAL A 356 -42.38 -12.81 31.38
N THR A 357 -43.37 -12.41 32.15
CA THR A 357 -44.52 -13.27 32.48
C THR A 357 -45.76 -12.80 31.77
N GLY A 358 -46.70 -13.71 31.54
CA GLY A 358 -48.07 -13.42 31.12
C GLY A 358 -48.96 -14.63 31.40
N THR A 359 -50.15 -14.64 30.82
CA THR A 359 -51.10 -15.78 30.92
C THR A 359 -51.65 -16.12 29.55
N LEU A 360 -51.84 -17.40 29.25
CA LEU A 360 -52.47 -17.80 27.99
C LEU A 360 -53.91 -17.29 27.92
N GLN A 361 -54.31 -16.73 26.78
CA GLN A 361 -55.67 -16.32 26.47
C GLN A 361 -56.04 -16.65 25.03
N GLY A 362 -57.34 -16.69 24.74
CA GLY A 362 -57.88 -16.92 23.40
C GLY A 362 -59.30 -17.47 23.44
N PRO A 363 -60.05 -17.42 22.31
CA PRO A 363 -61.39 -17.97 22.24
C PRO A 363 -61.36 -19.49 22.38
N PHE A 364 -62.17 -20.01 23.30
CA PHE A 364 -62.42 -21.45 23.42
C PHE A 364 -63.24 -21.90 22.21
N THR A 365 -62.62 -22.60 21.28
CA THR A 365 -63.36 -23.46 20.35
C THR A 365 -62.97 -24.89 20.70
N PRO A 366 -63.78 -25.60 21.51
CA PRO A 366 -63.60 -27.03 21.69
C PRO A 366 -63.68 -27.68 20.31
N SER A 367 -62.68 -28.51 19.97
CA SER A 367 -62.71 -29.35 18.77
C SER A 367 -63.81 -30.40 18.84
#